data_AF-A0A091TM75-F1
#
_entry.id   AF-A0A091TM75-F1
#
_cell.length_a   1.000
_cell.length_b   1.000
_cell.length_c   1.000
_cell.angle_alpha   90.00
_cell.angle_beta   90.00
_cell.angle_gamma   90.00
#
_symmetry.space_group_name_H-M   'P 1'
#
loop_
_entity.id
_entity.type
_entity.pdbx_description
1 polymer ?
#
loop_
_entity_poly.entity_id
_entity_poly.type
_entity_poly.pdbx_seq_one_letter_code
_entity_poly.pdbx_strand_id
1 'polypeptide(L)'
;DTALQKPREVFRLPTDLTAYDNRLCASIHFSSSTWVTLSDGTGRLYLIKSGKRGNSASEKWEIVFNEELGSPFIIAHSVSFVKSDTHSVAVLLLRVEKDELDTKGSGFHITLEWVTIVEINREGDHRYEIFKRRVLQGKSVPHYAAIEPSGDGLMIVSYKPFKFMQDEEDKLEENDDAKAANEKKDPLYYWQQTEDDVTITIHIPQDVTKDDIKVRFSPDNVCVTLKDQPPLMEGKLYSSVDHESCTWIIRENKSLEISLMKKNEGPRWPELIVGDTRGEFIIDSSQRSEITESLMHLTSEVMNPNPEKESPPCNAQELEECDAFLEDSASLCRFDGDTLKVTHVINLGSNQYLFSVVVDPREMPCFCLRHDVDALLWQPHSDQPENMWEHIATFNALG
;
A
#
# COMPACT_ATOMS: atom_id res chain seq x y z
N ASP A 1 -23.55 37.55 6.39
CA ASP A 1 -23.66 37.95 4.97
C ASP A 1 -22.49 38.78 4.49
N THR A 2 -21.34 38.15 4.26
CA THR A 2 -20.27 38.73 3.44
C THR A 2 -20.65 38.54 1.98
N ALA A 3 -21.15 39.61 1.35
CA ALA A 3 -21.46 39.62 -0.07
C ALA A 3 -20.20 39.31 -0.88
N LEU A 4 -20.12 38.10 -1.44
CA LEU A 4 -19.09 37.73 -2.40
C LEU A 4 -19.16 38.72 -3.57
N GLN A 5 -18.03 39.37 -3.88
CA GLN A 5 -17.94 40.29 -5.00
C GLN A 5 -18.14 39.55 -6.33
N LYS A 6 -18.45 40.28 -7.42
CA LYS A 6 -18.58 39.68 -8.76
C LYS A 6 -17.30 38.92 -9.13
N PRO A 7 -17.41 37.70 -9.68
CA PRO A 7 -16.25 36.92 -10.09
C PRO A 7 -15.46 37.69 -11.17
N ARG A 8 -14.14 37.64 -11.05
CA ARG A 8 -13.20 38.29 -11.98
C ARG A 8 -12.39 37.23 -12.70
N GLU A 9 -12.29 37.35 -14.02
CA GLU A 9 -11.41 36.52 -14.82
C GLU A 9 -9.95 36.99 -14.66
N VAL A 10 -9.08 36.07 -14.22
CA VAL A 10 -7.65 36.33 -13.98
C VAL A 10 -6.74 35.54 -14.92
N PHE A 11 -7.26 34.44 -15.47
CA PHE A 11 -6.56 33.54 -16.36
C PHE A 11 -7.57 32.74 -17.19
N ARG A 12 -7.24 32.48 -18.46
CA ARG A 12 -8.05 31.65 -19.36
C ARG A 12 -7.16 30.60 -19.99
N LEU A 13 -7.57 29.34 -19.88
CA LEU A 13 -6.92 28.23 -20.58
C LEU A 13 -7.09 28.37 -22.10
N PRO A 14 -6.11 27.92 -22.90
CA PRO A 14 -6.23 27.93 -24.36
C PRO A 14 -7.48 27.17 -24.84
N THR A 15 -8.16 27.68 -25.86
CA THR A 15 -9.48 27.18 -26.30
C THR A 15 -9.41 25.87 -27.11
N ASP A 16 -8.23 25.48 -27.60
CA ASP A 16 -8.02 24.32 -28.49
C ASP A 16 -7.98 22.95 -27.77
N LEU A 17 -8.46 22.87 -26.53
CA LEU A 17 -8.40 21.68 -25.67
C LEU A 17 -9.52 20.66 -25.91
N THR A 18 -10.24 20.74 -27.03
CA THR A 18 -11.46 19.94 -27.32
C THR A 18 -11.20 18.61 -28.05
N ALA A 19 -9.95 18.27 -28.34
CA ALA A 19 -9.59 17.10 -29.17
C ALA A 19 -8.97 15.91 -28.42
N TYR A 20 -8.95 15.89 -27.09
CA TYR A 20 -8.39 14.79 -26.30
C TYR A 20 -9.49 13.91 -25.69
N ASP A 21 -9.63 12.68 -26.20
CA ASP A 21 -10.63 11.69 -25.74
C ASP A 21 -10.45 11.28 -24.27
N ASN A 22 -9.23 11.37 -23.71
CA ASN A 22 -8.89 10.99 -22.33
C ASN A 22 -8.61 12.17 -21.40
N ARG A 23 -9.20 13.35 -21.67
CA ARG A 23 -8.97 14.56 -20.87
C ARG A 23 -9.55 14.44 -19.45
N LEU A 24 -8.76 14.82 -18.46
CA LEU A 24 -9.19 14.99 -17.08
C LEU A 24 -9.73 16.41 -16.81
N CYS A 25 -10.41 16.60 -15.69
CA CYS A 25 -10.78 17.93 -15.23
C CYS A 25 -9.52 18.78 -14.99
N ALA A 26 -9.57 20.07 -15.37
CA ALA A 26 -8.53 21.02 -15.02
C ALA A 26 -8.41 21.10 -13.49
N SER A 27 -7.19 21.13 -12.98
CA SER A 27 -6.91 21.18 -11.54
C SER A 27 -5.99 22.34 -11.22
N ILE A 28 -6.25 23.02 -10.11
CA ILE A 28 -5.51 24.20 -9.66
C ILE A 28 -5.14 24.02 -8.19
N HIS A 29 -3.91 24.37 -7.84
CA HIS A 29 -3.45 24.38 -6.46
C HIS A 29 -2.64 25.65 -6.17
N PHE A 30 -2.86 26.24 -5.00
CA PHE A 30 -2.22 27.49 -4.58
C PHE A 30 -0.95 27.18 -3.80
N SER A 31 0.19 27.09 -4.47
CA SER A 31 1.47 26.71 -3.84
C SER A 31 1.99 27.71 -2.81
N SER A 32 1.54 28.97 -2.88
CA SER A 32 1.74 29.99 -1.84
C SER A 32 0.79 31.18 -2.09
N SER A 33 0.86 32.23 -1.26
CA SER A 33 0.12 33.49 -1.43
C SER A 33 0.36 34.22 -2.76
N THR A 34 1.42 33.86 -3.49
CA THR A 34 1.81 34.49 -4.77
C THR A 34 1.95 33.53 -5.94
N TRP A 35 1.98 32.22 -5.69
CA TRP A 35 2.22 31.19 -6.70
C TRP A 35 1.02 30.26 -6.85
N VAL A 36 0.80 29.81 -8.09
CA VAL A 36 -0.29 28.90 -8.48
C VAL A 36 0.24 27.87 -9.46
N THR A 37 -0.11 26.62 -9.25
CA THR A 37 0.12 25.53 -10.19
C THR A 37 -1.21 25.11 -10.80
N LEU A 38 -1.25 24.98 -12.12
CA LEU A 38 -2.45 24.66 -12.87
C LEU A 38 -2.17 23.51 -13.85
N SER A 39 -3.11 22.58 -13.97
CA SER A 39 -3.17 21.57 -15.02
C SER A 39 -4.41 21.81 -15.88
N ASP A 40 -4.27 21.72 -17.19
CA ASP A 40 -5.39 21.80 -18.14
C ASP A 40 -6.15 20.47 -18.32
N GLY A 41 -5.63 19.41 -17.69
CA GLY A 41 -6.18 18.06 -17.74
C GLY A 41 -5.78 17.28 -18.99
N THR A 42 -4.95 17.82 -19.88
CA THR A 42 -4.43 17.07 -21.05
C THR A 42 -3.01 16.53 -20.80
N GLY A 43 -2.41 16.85 -19.65
CA GLY A 43 -1.03 16.48 -19.32
C GLY A 43 -0.07 17.67 -19.34
N ARG A 44 -0.58 18.91 -19.38
CA ARG A 44 0.25 20.12 -19.33
C ARG A 44 0.25 20.75 -17.94
N LEU A 45 1.44 21.11 -17.47
CA LEU A 45 1.64 21.80 -16.20
C LEU A 45 2.02 23.26 -16.44
N TYR A 46 1.28 24.16 -15.80
CA TYR A 46 1.56 25.59 -15.80
C TYR A 46 1.98 26.03 -14.39
N LEU A 47 3.11 26.75 -14.29
CA LEU A 47 3.45 27.52 -13.09
C LEU A 47 3.14 28.98 -13.36
N ILE A 48 2.34 29.56 -12.48
CA ILE A 48 1.80 30.90 -12.65
C ILE A 48 2.16 31.76 -11.44
N LYS A 49 2.76 32.91 -11.72
CA LYS A 49 2.99 33.98 -10.75
C LYS A 49 1.73 34.84 -10.68
N SER A 50 0.94 34.61 -9.65
CA SER A 50 -0.33 35.32 -9.41
C SER A 50 -0.15 36.68 -8.70
N GLY A 51 1.02 36.93 -8.11
CA GLY A 51 1.23 38.08 -7.23
C GLY A 51 0.43 37.97 -5.91
N LYS A 52 0.55 38.96 -5.01
CA LYS A 52 -0.17 38.90 -3.73
C LYS A 52 -1.68 39.00 -3.97
N ARG A 53 -2.40 37.91 -3.69
CA ARG A 53 -3.85 37.83 -3.86
C ARG A 53 -4.56 38.56 -2.70
N GLY A 54 -5.55 39.40 -3.01
CA GLY A 54 -6.25 40.25 -2.05
C GLY A 54 -6.80 41.52 -2.72
N ASN A 55 -7.29 42.47 -1.91
CA ASN A 55 -7.96 43.68 -2.41
C ASN A 55 -7.09 44.63 -3.24
N SER A 56 -5.77 44.41 -3.28
CA SER A 56 -4.79 45.21 -4.04
C SER A 56 -3.95 44.38 -5.01
N ALA A 57 -4.46 43.20 -5.41
CA ALA A 57 -3.73 42.25 -6.25
C ALA A 57 -3.48 42.75 -7.67
N SER A 58 -2.32 42.39 -8.23
CA SER A 58 -2.00 42.58 -9.65
C SER A 58 -3.05 41.92 -10.55
N GLU A 59 -3.38 42.58 -11.66
CA GLU A 59 -4.53 42.23 -12.50
C GLU A 59 -4.30 41.05 -13.45
N LYS A 60 -3.06 40.62 -13.63
CA LYS A 60 -2.69 39.59 -14.59
C LYS A 60 -1.76 38.56 -13.97
N TRP A 61 -2.18 37.31 -14.10
CA TRP A 61 -1.39 36.14 -13.78
C TRP A 61 -0.38 35.90 -14.90
N GLU A 62 0.89 35.78 -14.53
CA GLU A 62 1.99 35.58 -15.48
C GLU A 62 2.40 34.11 -15.50
N ILE A 63 2.45 33.50 -16.69
CA ILE A 63 2.94 32.13 -16.86
C ILE A 63 4.46 32.20 -16.90
N VAL A 64 5.13 31.51 -15.96
CA VAL A 64 6.60 31.44 -15.92
C VAL A 64 7.15 30.06 -16.27
N PHE A 65 6.28 29.05 -16.29
CA PHE A 65 6.59 27.69 -16.71
C PHE A 65 5.36 27.11 -17.42
N ASN A 66 5.59 26.40 -18.51
CA ASN A 66 4.55 25.70 -19.24
C ASN A 66 5.16 24.54 -20.03
N GLU A 67 4.99 23.32 -19.54
CA GLU A 67 5.50 22.11 -20.20
C GLU A 67 4.45 20.98 -20.20
N GLU A 68 4.54 20.13 -21.21
CA GLU A 68 3.72 18.92 -21.34
C GLU A 68 4.49 17.72 -20.76
N LEU A 69 3.91 17.07 -19.76
CA LEU A 69 4.54 15.99 -19.00
C LEU A 69 3.99 14.61 -19.38
N GLY A 70 3.45 14.47 -20.59
CA GLY A 70 2.93 13.20 -21.11
C GLY A 70 1.45 12.99 -20.78
N SER A 71 1.11 11.87 -20.13
CA SER A 71 -0.29 11.48 -19.89
C SER A 71 -1.06 12.52 -19.05
N PRO A 72 -2.40 12.55 -19.13
CA PRO A 72 -3.23 13.39 -18.28
C PRO A 72 -3.02 13.15 -16.77
N PHE A 73 -2.99 14.22 -15.99
CA PHE A 73 -2.88 14.18 -14.52
C PHE A 73 -3.72 15.28 -13.85
N ILE A 74 -4.01 15.05 -12.56
CA ILE A 74 -4.51 16.09 -11.65
C ILE A 74 -3.40 16.51 -10.68
N ILE A 75 -3.43 17.75 -10.22
CA ILE A 75 -2.54 18.24 -9.17
C ILE A 75 -3.13 17.82 -7.82
N ALA A 76 -2.42 16.93 -7.11
CA ALA A 76 -2.81 16.49 -5.77
C ALA A 76 -2.39 17.50 -4.70
N HIS A 77 -1.18 18.05 -4.81
CA HIS A 77 -0.65 19.05 -3.89
C HIS A 77 0.47 19.86 -4.54
N SER A 78 0.71 21.08 -4.10
CA SER A 78 1.89 21.85 -4.48
C SER A 78 2.32 22.83 -3.40
N VAL A 79 3.63 23.06 -3.30
CA VAL A 79 4.23 23.93 -2.30
C VAL A 79 5.38 24.73 -2.91
N SER A 80 5.50 25.99 -2.50
CA SER A 80 6.56 26.89 -2.92
C SER A 80 7.47 27.19 -1.74
N PHE A 81 8.78 27.05 -1.96
CA PHE A 81 9.81 27.23 -0.94
C PHE A 81 11.07 27.83 -1.55
N VAL A 82 11.99 28.30 -0.70
CA VAL A 82 13.29 28.81 -1.12
C VAL A 82 14.36 27.90 -0.54
N LYS A 83 15.17 27.29 -1.41
CA LYS A 83 16.27 26.38 -1.02
C LYS A 83 17.56 26.93 -1.61
N SER A 84 18.58 27.13 -0.76
CA SER A 84 19.89 27.69 -1.17
C SER A 84 19.79 29.00 -1.96
N ASP A 85 18.96 29.95 -1.48
CA ASP A 85 18.70 31.25 -2.12
C ASP A 85 18.06 31.18 -3.53
N THR A 86 17.57 30.00 -3.92
CA THR A 86 16.87 29.78 -5.18
C THR A 86 15.41 29.45 -4.92
N HIS A 87 14.50 30.13 -5.63
CA HIS A 87 13.08 29.84 -5.55
C HIS A 87 12.77 28.48 -6.21
N SER A 88 11.98 27.67 -5.51
CA SER A 88 11.59 26.33 -5.94
C SER A 88 10.10 26.12 -5.71
N VAL A 89 9.49 25.32 -6.59
CA VAL A 89 8.10 24.88 -6.46
C VAL A 89 8.05 23.39 -6.67
N ALA A 90 7.56 22.66 -5.67
CA ALA A 90 7.29 21.24 -5.79
C ALA A 90 5.80 21.01 -6.05
N VAL A 91 5.52 20.11 -7.00
CA VAL A 91 4.16 19.76 -7.43
C VAL A 91 4.04 18.25 -7.41
N LEU A 92 2.95 17.76 -6.83
CA LEU A 92 2.58 16.35 -6.82
C LEU A 92 1.46 16.13 -7.83
N LEU A 93 1.74 15.35 -8.86
CA LEU A 93 0.81 15.01 -9.92
C LEU A 93 0.31 13.59 -9.70
N LEU A 94 -1.01 13.40 -9.80
CA LEU A 94 -1.65 12.10 -9.68
C LEU A 94 -2.17 11.66 -11.05
N ARG A 95 -1.72 10.48 -11.48
CA ARG A 95 -2.15 9.79 -12.70
C ARG A 95 -2.82 8.48 -12.32
N VAL A 96 -3.89 8.16 -13.04
CA VAL A 96 -4.55 6.85 -12.98
C VAL A 96 -4.27 6.18 -14.31
N GLU A 97 -3.54 5.08 -14.28
CA GLU A 97 -3.08 4.39 -15.47
C GLU A 97 -3.61 2.96 -15.47
N LYS A 98 -4.01 2.49 -16.65
CA LYS A 98 -4.56 1.15 -16.82
C LYS A 98 -3.40 0.16 -16.87
N ASP A 99 -3.44 -0.85 -16.02
CA ASP A 99 -2.49 -1.96 -16.01
C ASP A 99 -3.09 -3.15 -16.75
N GLU A 100 -2.67 -3.37 -18.00
CA GLU A 100 -3.18 -4.47 -18.81
C GLU A 100 -2.65 -5.85 -18.37
N LEU A 101 -1.60 -5.89 -17.55
CA LEU A 101 -0.99 -7.12 -17.05
C LEU A 101 -1.62 -7.58 -15.73
N ASP A 102 -2.33 -6.69 -15.03
CA ASP A 102 -3.02 -7.03 -13.78
C ASP A 102 -4.35 -7.76 -14.05
N THR A 103 -4.28 -9.08 -14.05
CA THR A 103 -5.43 -9.98 -14.24
C THR A 103 -6.17 -10.31 -12.94
N LYS A 104 -5.68 -9.87 -11.78
CA LYS A 104 -6.22 -10.23 -10.45
C LYS A 104 -6.70 -9.04 -9.61
N GLY A 105 -6.22 -7.83 -9.88
CA GLY A 105 -6.63 -6.61 -9.19
C GLY A 105 -7.66 -5.79 -9.97
N SER A 106 -7.66 -4.48 -9.75
CA SER A 106 -8.58 -3.54 -10.39
C SER A 106 -8.24 -3.28 -11.87
N GLY A 107 -7.07 -3.73 -12.35
CA GLY A 107 -6.57 -3.39 -13.68
C GLY A 107 -6.11 -1.93 -13.81
N PHE A 108 -5.91 -1.23 -12.69
CA PHE A 108 -5.41 0.14 -12.65
C PHE A 108 -4.32 0.29 -11.58
N HIS A 109 -3.29 1.06 -11.89
CA HIS A 109 -2.33 1.53 -10.91
C HIS A 109 -2.32 3.05 -10.84
N ILE A 110 -1.87 3.57 -9.70
CA ILE A 110 -1.76 4.98 -9.43
C ILE A 110 -0.30 5.38 -9.48
N THR A 111 -0.02 6.43 -10.24
CA THR A 111 1.32 6.99 -10.39
C THR A 111 1.30 8.39 -9.79
N LEU A 112 2.07 8.60 -8.72
CA LEU A 112 2.31 9.89 -8.10
C LEU A 112 3.66 10.42 -8.58
N GLU A 113 3.63 11.48 -9.37
CA GLU A 113 4.82 12.11 -9.89
C GLU A 113 5.11 13.38 -9.10
N TRP A 114 6.23 13.37 -8.39
CA TRP A 114 6.74 14.50 -7.62
C TRP A 114 7.76 15.29 -8.44
N VAL A 115 7.33 16.42 -8.96
CA VAL A 115 8.11 17.33 -9.82
C VAL A 115 8.60 18.51 -8.99
N THR A 116 9.90 18.79 -9.01
CA THR A 116 10.50 19.98 -8.42
C THR A 116 10.98 20.90 -9.53
N ILE A 117 10.40 22.10 -9.60
CA ILE A 117 10.72 23.15 -10.55
C ILE A 117 11.56 24.19 -9.83
N VAL A 118 12.66 24.63 -10.42
CA VAL A 118 13.56 25.62 -9.82
C VAL A 118 13.74 26.81 -10.75
N GLU A 119 13.93 27.97 -10.14
CA GLU A 119 14.32 29.18 -10.85
C GLU A 119 15.78 29.06 -11.34
N ILE A 120 16.00 29.36 -12.62
CA ILE A 120 17.33 29.42 -13.22
C ILE A 120 17.56 30.84 -13.70
N ASN A 121 18.53 31.51 -13.09
CA ASN A 121 18.93 32.85 -13.51
C ASN A 121 20.03 32.74 -14.58
N ARG A 122 19.67 32.93 -15.85
CA ARG A 122 20.62 33.07 -16.96
C ARG A 122 20.43 34.45 -17.57
N GLU A 123 21.48 35.29 -17.50
CA GLU A 123 21.57 36.56 -18.23
C GLU A 123 20.39 37.55 -18.05
N GLY A 124 19.71 37.52 -16.90
CA GLY A 124 18.60 38.43 -16.59
C GLY A 124 17.23 37.96 -17.06
N ASP A 125 17.13 36.76 -17.62
CA ASP A 125 15.85 36.08 -17.87
C ASP A 125 15.54 35.11 -16.72
N HIS A 126 14.43 35.35 -16.02
CA HIS A 126 13.96 34.52 -14.92
C HIS A 126 13.10 33.40 -15.47
N ARG A 127 13.71 32.24 -15.73
CA ARG A 127 13.03 31.06 -16.27
C ARG A 127 12.99 29.94 -15.24
N TYR A 128 11.93 29.15 -15.30
CA TYR A 128 11.74 27.98 -14.44
C TYR A 128 11.97 26.73 -15.29
N GLU A 129 12.73 25.77 -14.76
CA GLU A 129 12.91 24.46 -15.41
C GLU A 129 12.73 23.35 -14.36
N ILE A 130 12.39 22.16 -14.83
CA ILE A 130 12.29 20.98 -13.96
C ILE A 130 13.70 20.57 -13.51
N PHE A 131 13.93 20.58 -12.21
CA PHE A 131 15.18 20.15 -11.60
C PHE A 131 15.19 18.66 -11.26
N LYS A 132 14.08 18.15 -10.70
CA LYS A 132 13.99 16.77 -10.23
C LYS A 132 12.59 16.22 -10.45
N ARG A 133 12.51 14.98 -10.91
CA ARG A 133 11.28 14.20 -11.04
C ARG A 133 11.46 12.91 -10.28
N ARG A 134 10.49 12.56 -9.45
CA ARG A 134 10.46 11.30 -8.72
C ARG A 134 9.09 10.67 -8.94
N VAL A 135 9.04 9.37 -9.16
CA VAL A 135 7.78 8.68 -9.44
C VAL A 135 7.54 7.65 -8.36
N LEU A 136 6.34 7.68 -7.76
CA LEU A 136 5.87 6.65 -6.84
C LEU A 136 4.69 5.91 -7.48
N GLN A 137 4.68 4.59 -7.38
CA GLN A 137 3.61 3.76 -7.88
C GLN A 137 2.89 3.06 -6.72
N GLY A 138 1.57 3.01 -6.78
CA GLY A 138 0.71 2.34 -5.81
C GLY A 138 -0.48 1.67 -6.49
N LYS A 139 -1.14 0.74 -5.78
CA LYS A 139 -2.31 0.01 -6.29
C LYS A 139 -3.65 0.61 -5.85
N SER A 140 -3.62 1.68 -5.06
CA SER A 140 -4.82 2.36 -4.53
C SER A 140 -4.62 3.86 -4.61
N VAL A 141 -5.70 4.61 -4.84
CA VAL A 141 -5.70 6.07 -4.75
C VAL A 141 -5.35 6.48 -3.32
N PRO A 142 -4.44 7.45 -3.10
CA PRO A 142 -4.14 7.93 -1.77
C PRO A 142 -5.32 8.75 -1.22
N HIS A 143 -5.64 8.56 0.05
CA HIS A 143 -6.61 9.42 0.75
C HIS A 143 -6.01 10.81 1.04
N TYR A 144 -4.72 10.82 1.32
CA TYR A 144 -3.93 12.00 1.62
C TYR A 144 -2.61 11.92 0.88
N ALA A 145 -2.18 13.01 0.27
CA ALA A 145 -0.85 13.13 -0.29
C ALA A 145 -0.41 14.59 -0.22
N ALA A 146 0.63 14.88 0.55
CA ALA A 146 1.11 16.25 0.74
C ALA A 146 2.64 16.30 0.80
N ILE A 147 3.19 17.33 0.17
CA ILE A 147 4.64 17.61 0.16
C ILE A 147 4.95 18.50 1.37
N GLU A 148 6.05 18.19 2.06
CA GLU A 148 6.52 18.99 3.20
C GLU A 148 6.84 20.44 2.80
N PRO A 149 6.69 21.42 3.70
CA PRO A 149 6.96 22.83 3.41
C PRO A 149 8.36 23.12 2.89
N SER A 150 9.36 22.33 3.29
CA SER A 150 10.74 22.46 2.80
C SER A 150 10.98 21.82 1.43
N GLY A 151 10.03 21.00 0.94
CA GLY A 151 10.17 20.23 -0.29
C GLY A 151 11.07 19.00 -0.17
N ASP A 152 11.41 18.57 1.05
CA ASP A 152 12.32 17.45 1.29
C ASP A 152 11.60 16.12 1.52
N GLY A 153 10.32 16.14 1.88
CA GLY A 153 9.54 14.93 2.11
C GLY A 153 8.18 14.94 1.46
N LEU A 154 7.62 13.75 1.31
CA LEU A 154 6.26 13.50 0.82
C LEU A 154 5.55 12.56 1.80
N MET A 155 4.39 12.96 2.30
CA MET A 155 3.55 12.13 3.16
C MET A 155 2.36 11.61 2.37
N ILE A 156 2.07 10.31 2.51
CA ILE A 156 0.94 9.65 1.83
C ILE A 156 0.17 8.80 2.84
N VAL A 157 -1.16 8.93 2.86
CA VAL A 157 -2.06 7.98 3.51
C VAL A 157 -2.78 7.16 2.45
N SER A 158 -2.61 5.84 2.49
CA SER A 158 -3.27 4.93 1.54
C SER A 158 -3.49 3.54 2.14
N TYR A 159 -4.45 2.80 1.58
CA TYR A 159 -4.67 1.39 1.95
C TYR A 159 -3.54 0.49 1.48
N LYS A 160 -3.12 0.66 0.21
CA LYS A 160 -1.99 -0.08 -0.34
C LYS A 160 -0.74 0.81 -0.37
N PRO A 161 0.44 0.25 -0.06
CA PRO A 161 1.67 1.04 0.01
C PRO A 161 2.08 1.56 -1.36
N PHE A 162 2.76 2.72 -1.35
CA PHE A 162 3.44 3.28 -2.51
C PHE A 162 4.93 2.93 -2.48
N LYS A 163 5.54 2.80 -3.66
CA LYS A 163 6.98 2.55 -3.81
C LYS A 163 7.57 3.50 -4.84
N PHE A 164 8.78 4.01 -4.60
CA PHE A 164 9.51 4.74 -5.63
C PHE A 164 9.86 3.82 -6.80
N MET A 165 9.65 4.31 -8.01
CA MET A 165 10.17 3.74 -9.22
C MET A 165 11.58 4.31 -9.40
N GLN A 166 12.59 3.52 -9.03
CA GLN A 166 13.97 3.82 -9.41
C GLN A 166 14.19 3.31 -10.83
N ASP A 167 14.88 4.10 -11.65
CA ASP A 167 15.38 3.63 -12.95
C ASP A 167 16.26 2.39 -12.73
N GLU A 168 16.14 1.40 -13.60
CA GLU A 168 16.76 0.07 -13.51
C GLU A 168 18.30 0.07 -13.42
N GLU A 169 18.97 1.23 -13.46
CA GLU A 169 20.43 1.36 -13.41
C GLU A 169 21.03 1.28 -12.00
N ASP A 170 20.27 1.55 -10.93
CA ASP A 170 20.80 1.57 -9.54
C ASP A 170 20.48 0.30 -8.71
N LYS A 171 19.89 -0.73 -9.31
CA LYS A 171 19.47 -1.96 -8.59
C LYS A 171 20.59 -2.96 -8.29
N LEU A 172 21.86 -2.64 -8.54
CA LEU A 172 22.96 -3.60 -8.37
C LEU A 172 23.72 -3.51 -7.05
N GLU A 173 23.50 -2.49 -6.21
CA GLU A 173 24.21 -2.40 -4.93
C GLU A 173 23.26 -1.97 -3.80
N GLU A 174 23.19 -2.81 -2.75
CA GLU A 174 22.50 -2.62 -1.46
C GLU A 174 20.98 -2.90 -1.36
N ASN A 175 20.62 -4.19 -1.26
CA ASN A 175 20.24 -4.79 0.04
C ASN A 175 19.69 -6.21 -0.17
N ASP A 176 20.56 -7.19 0.08
CA ASP A 176 20.25 -8.62 0.13
C ASP A 176 19.74 -9.06 1.53
N ASP A 177 19.41 -8.14 2.43
CA ASP A 177 19.09 -8.45 3.84
C ASP A 177 17.69 -8.01 4.32
N ALA A 178 16.75 -7.69 3.42
CA ALA A 178 15.36 -7.40 3.81
C ALA A 178 14.27 -7.96 2.86
N LYS A 179 14.64 -8.90 1.98
CA LYS A 179 13.70 -9.65 1.12
C LYS A 179 13.58 -11.11 1.55
N ALA A 180 13.21 -11.34 2.80
CA ALA A 180 12.83 -12.66 3.28
C ALA A 180 11.50 -12.62 4.04
N ALA A 181 10.47 -12.03 3.44
CA ALA A 181 9.09 -12.31 3.80
C ALA A 181 8.20 -11.98 2.59
N ASN A 182 7.53 -13.00 2.05
CA ASN A 182 6.54 -12.94 0.96
C ASN A 182 7.05 -12.83 -0.49
N GLU A 183 8.09 -13.57 -0.84
CA GLU A 183 7.95 -14.43 -2.02
C GLU A 183 7.61 -15.82 -1.47
N LYS A 184 6.42 -16.34 -1.77
CA LYS A 184 6.10 -17.75 -1.49
C LYS A 184 7.09 -18.57 -2.31
N LYS A 185 8.23 -18.93 -1.70
CA LYS A 185 9.03 -20.06 -2.15
C LYS A 185 8.09 -21.26 -2.06
N ASP A 186 7.93 -22.00 -3.15
CA ASP A 186 7.17 -23.25 -3.11
C ASP A 186 7.71 -24.11 -1.96
N PRO A 187 6.85 -24.58 -1.04
CA PRO A 187 7.28 -25.34 0.11
C PRO A 187 7.96 -26.63 -0.36
N LEU A 188 9.05 -27.00 0.32
CA LEU A 188 9.84 -28.18 -0.06
C LEU A 188 9.09 -29.49 0.23
N TYR A 189 8.19 -29.45 1.20
CA TYR A 189 7.33 -30.57 1.54
C TYR A 189 6.00 -30.07 2.09
N TYR A 190 4.98 -30.89 1.92
CA TYR A 190 3.65 -30.68 2.48
C TYR A 190 3.44 -31.67 3.60
N TRP A 191 2.69 -31.30 4.62
CA TRP A 191 2.34 -32.25 5.67
C TRP A 191 0.91 -32.02 6.15
N GLN A 192 0.29 -33.09 6.60
CA GLN A 192 -1.06 -33.13 7.13
C GLN A 192 -1.07 -34.04 8.36
N GLN A 193 -2.05 -33.88 9.23
CA GLN A 193 -2.16 -34.70 10.42
C GLN A 193 -3.62 -35.03 10.73
N THR A 194 -3.81 -36.21 11.32
CA THR A 194 -5.04 -36.59 12.01
C THR A 194 -4.78 -36.57 13.52
N GLU A 195 -5.71 -37.09 14.32
CA GLU A 195 -5.48 -37.29 15.76
C GLU A 195 -4.36 -38.31 15.99
N ASP A 196 -4.24 -39.32 15.12
CA ASP A 196 -3.40 -40.50 15.33
C ASP A 196 -2.10 -40.49 14.52
N ASP A 197 -2.09 -39.87 13.32
CA ASP A 197 -0.96 -39.93 12.40
C ASP A 197 -0.61 -38.57 11.78
N VAL A 198 0.61 -38.49 11.23
CA VAL A 198 1.12 -37.36 10.46
C VAL A 198 1.62 -37.88 9.13
N THR A 199 1.10 -37.35 8.03
CA THR A 199 1.50 -37.73 6.68
C THR A 199 2.26 -36.57 6.01
N ILE A 200 3.46 -36.85 5.50
CA ILE A 200 4.35 -35.89 4.86
C ILE A 200 4.49 -36.26 3.39
N THR A 201 4.29 -35.31 2.49
CA THR A 201 4.37 -35.47 1.04
C THR A 201 5.48 -34.60 0.48
N ILE A 202 6.45 -35.23 -0.17
CA ILE A 202 7.62 -34.59 -0.76
C ILE A 202 7.64 -34.86 -2.27
N HIS A 203 7.82 -33.83 -3.09
CA HIS A 203 7.95 -34.02 -4.54
C HIS A 203 9.38 -34.42 -4.90
N ILE A 204 9.54 -35.49 -5.68
CA ILE A 204 10.85 -36.04 -6.03
C ILE A 204 11.23 -35.64 -7.47
N PRO A 205 12.45 -35.13 -7.71
CA PRO A 205 12.97 -34.88 -9.05
C PRO A 205 12.95 -36.13 -9.96
N GLN A 206 12.77 -35.92 -11.27
CA GLN A 206 12.51 -37.02 -12.23
C GLN A 206 13.64 -38.06 -12.34
N ASP A 207 14.84 -37.72 -11.91
CA ASP A 207 16.09 -38.46 -12.03
C ASP A 207 16.42 -39.34 -10.80
N VAL A 208 15.58 -39.35 -9.76
CA VAL A 208 15.77 -40.14 -8.51
C VAL A 208 15.00 -41.46 -8.59
N THR A 209 15.66 -42.55 -8.23
CA THR A 209 15.07 -43.90 -8.15
C THR A 209 14.89 -44.33 -6.68
N LYS A 210 14.13 -45.41 -6.45
CA LYS A 210 13.84 -45.90 -5.08
C LYS A 210 15.11 -46.19 -4.26
N ASP A 211 16.17 -46.65 -4.92
CA ASP A 211 17.44 -46.99 -4.26
C ASP A 211 18.22 -45.76 -3.79
N ASP A 212 17.90 -44.57 -4.32
CA ASP A 212 18.53 -43.30 -3.98
C ASP A 212 17.91 -42.64 -2.74
N ILE A 213 16.81 -43.19 -2.21
CA ILE A 213 16.03 -42.62 -1.11
C ILE A 213 16.37 -43.36 0.19
N LYS A 214 16.88 -42.61 1.17
CA LYS A 214 17.14 -43.11 2.53
C LYS A 214 16.27 -42.34 3.51
N VAL A 215 15.26 -43.01 4.06
CA VAL A 215 14.41 -42.49 5.14
C VAL A 215 14.82 -43.18 6.44
N ARG A 216 15.15 -42.40 7.47
CA ARG A 216 15.44 -42.89 8.82
C ARG A 216 14.44 -42.33 9.81
N PHE A 217 13.80 -43.23 10.53
CA PHE A 217 12.89 -42.91 11.63
C PHE A 217 13.59 -43.05 12.97
N SER A 218 13.31 -42.15 13.88
CA SER A 218 13.71 -42.22 15.28
C SER A 218 12.55 -41.70 16.13
N PRO A 219 12.47 -42.06 17.43
CA PRO A 219 11.35 -41.68 18.27
C PRO A 219 11.05 -40.18 18.25
N ASP A 220 12.08 -39.33 18.17
CA ASP A 220 11.91 -37.87 18.20
C ASP A 220 12.49 -37.17 16.95
N ASN A 221 12.98 -37.91 15.95
CA ASN A 221 13.64 -37.33 14.77
C ASN A 221 13.23 -38.04 13.48
N VAL A 222 13.16 -37.28 12.38
CA VAL A 222 13.02 -37.81 11.03
C VAL A 222 14.17 -37.30 10.16
N CYS A 223 14.72 -38.16 9.30
CA CYS A 223 15.76 -37.80 8.34
C CYS A 223 15.44 -38.42 6.98
N VAL A 224 15.37 -37.59 5.95
CA VAL A 224 15.13 -37.95 4.55
C VAL A 224 16.29 -37.47 3.71
N THR A 225 16.98 -38.40 3.05
CA THR A 225 18.13 -38.11 2.20
C THR A 225 17.89 -38.66 0.80
N LEU A 226 18.21 -37.86 -0.22
CA LEU A 226 18.15 -38.25 -1.64
C LEU A 226 19.56 -38.26 -2.22
N LYS A 227 19.94 -39.30 -2.97
CA LYS A 227 21.18 -39.37 -3.79
C LYS A 227 22.48 -38.99 -3.04
N ASP A 228 22.61 -39.37 -1.76
CA ASP A 228 23.77 -39.05 -0.90
C ASP A 228 24.14 -37.54 -0.84
N GLN A 229 23.17 -36.66 -1.12
CA GLN A 229 23.25 -35.20 -0.93
C GLN A 229 22.93 -34.80 0.53
N PRO A 230 23.11 -33.52 0.94
CA PRO A 230 22.61 -33.06 2.23
C PRO A 230 21.14 -33.44 2.44
N PRO A 231 20.75 -33.77 3.69
CA PRO A 231 19.40 -34.25 3.99
C PRO A 231 18.37 -33.21 3.58
N LEU A 232 17.40 -33.64 2.77
CA LEU A 232 16.31 -32.81 2.29
C LEU A 232 15.45 -32.31 3.45
N MET A 233 15.23 -33.21 4.43
CA MET A 233 14.50 -32.93 5.65
C MET A 233 15.19 -33.69 6.78
N GLU A 234 15.70 -32.98 7.78
CA GLU A 234 16.25 -33.56 9.01
C GLU A 234 15.90 -32.65 10.17
N GLY A 235 15.38 -33.23 11.24
CA GLY A 235 15.18 -32.47 12.46
C GLY A 235 14.36 -33.19 13.51
N LYS A 236 14.20 -32.50 14.64
CA LYS A 236 13.44 -32.96 15.80
C LYS A 236 11.96 -32.76 15.57
N LEU A 237 11.21 -33.85 15.64
CA LEU A 237 9.75 -33.87 15.58
C LEU A 237 9.18 -33.15 16.81
N TYR A 238 8.00 -32.56 16.64
CA TYR A 238 7.31 -31.86 17.74
C TYR A 238 6.98 -32.78 18.92
N SER A 239 6.60 -34.03 18.63
CA SER A 239 6.30 -35.04 19.65
C SER A 239 6.81 -36.41 19.22
N SER A 240 6.92 -37.33 20.17
CA SER A 240 7.45 -38.67 19.91
C SER A 240 6.52 -39.49 19.01
N VAL A 241 7.12 -40.20 18.06
CA VAL A 241 6.43 -41.11 17.13
C VAL A 241 6.79 -42.55 17.44
N ASP A 242 5.87 -43.46 17.09
CA ASP A 242 6.16 -44.88 17.08
C ASP A 242 6.95 -45.23 15.81
N HIS A 243 8.28 -45.15 15.91
CA HIS A 243 9.21 -45.41 14.81
C HIS A 243 9.09 -46.81 14.18
N GLU A 244 8.53 -47.81 14.88
CA GLU A 244 8.30 -49.15 14.33
C GLU A 244 7.07 -49.19 13.40
N SER A 245 6.10 -48.31 13.64
CA SER A 245 4.86 -48.17 12.86
C SER A 245 4.95 -47.08 11.78
N CYS A 246 6.08 -46.37 11.67
CA CYS A 246 6.30 -45.37 10.63
C CYS A 246 6.66 -46.04 9.30
N THR A 247 6.02 -45.60 8.21
CA THR A 247 6.24 -46.16 6.87
C THR A 247 6.44 -45.06 5.84
N TRP A 248 7.00 -45.42 4.68
CA TRP A 248 7.11 -44.52 3.55
C TRP A 248 6.83 -45.25 2.24
N ILE A 249 6.18 -44.57 1.31
CA ILE A 249 5.83 -45.09 -0.02
C ILE A 249 6.14 -44.05 -1.09
N ILE A 250 6.40 -44.52 -2.31
CA ILE A 250 6.52 -43.64 -3.48
C ILE A 250 5.25 -43.82 -4.30
N ARG A 251 4.51 -42.72 -4.54
CA ARG A 251 3.32 -42.74 -5.40
C ARG A 251 3.69 -42.59 -6.87
N GLU A 252 2.76 -42.98 -7.76
CA GLU A 252 2.94 -43.00 -9.22
C GLU A 252 3.27 -41.62 -9.83
N ASN A 253 2.88 -40.53 -9.15
CA ASN A 253 3.16 -39.14 -9.49
C ASN A 253 4.55 -38.64 -9.04
N LYS A 254 5.49 -39.55 -8.68
CA LYS A 254 6.82 -39.23 -8.12
C LYS A 254 6.77 -38.37 -6.84
N SER A 255 5.76 -38.57 -5.99
CA SER A 255 5.77 -38.05 -4.61
C SER A 255 6.16 -39.11 -3.60
N LEU A 256 7.10 -38.79 -2.71
CA LEU A 256 7.43 -39.58 -1.53
C LEU A 256 6.43 -39.21 -0.43
N GLU A 257 5.67 -40.19 0.04
CA GLU A 257 4.75 -40.06 1.15
C GLU A 257 5.31 -40.79 2.36
N ILE A 258 5.39 -40.11 3.49
CA ILE A 258 5.93 -40.61 4.74
C ILE A 258 4.82 -40.52 5.79
N SER A 259 4.42 -41.66 6.34
CA SER A 259 3.40 -41.75 7.39
C SER A 259 4.07 -42.01 8.73
N LEU A 260 3.90 -41.07 9.66
CA LEU A 260 4.41 -41.12 11.02
C LEU A 260 3.25 -41.39 11.99
N MET A 261 3.39 -42.41 12.83
CA MET A 261 2.38 -42.75 13.84
C MET A 261 2.68 -42.02 15.15
N LYS A 262 1.74 -41.26 15.70
CA LYS A 262 1.93 -40.56 16.98
C LYS A 262 1.95 -41.58 18.12
N LYS A 263 2.90 -41.46 19.05
CA LYS A 263 3.01 -42.38 20.18
C LYS A 263 1.99 -42.11 21.28
N ASN A 264 1.61 -40.85 21.45
CA ASN A 264 0.60 -40.42 22.41
C ASN A 264 -0.52 -39.71 21.64
N GLU A 265 -1.77 -40.12 21.85
CA GLU A 265 -2.94 -39.33 21.51
C GLU A 265 -2.83 -37.98 22.25
N GLY A 266 -2.78 -36.88 21.51
CA GLY A 266 -2.40 -35.58 22.06
C GLY A 266 -2.81 -34.41 21.18
N PRO A 267 -2.50 -33.16 21.60
CA PRO A 267 -2.88 -31.96 20.86
C PRO A 267 -2.26 -31.96 19.46
N ARG A 268 -2.99 -31.38 18.49
CA ARG A 268 -2.51 -31.18 17.11
C ARG A 268 -1.13 -30.52 17.13
N TRP A 269 -0.22 -31.05 16.34
CA TRP A 269 1.14 -30.54 16.20
C TRP A 269 1.07 -29.16 15.55
N PRO A 270 1.61 -28.10 16.15
CA PRO A 270 1.65 -26.77 15.55
C PRO A 270 2.71 -26.68 14.45
N GLU A 271 3.74 -27.53 14.51
CA GLU A 271 4.82 -27.64 13.54
C GLU A 271 5.24 -29.11 13.41
N LEU A 272 5.76 -29.51 12.24
CA LEU A 272 6.25 -30.87 12.01
C LEU A 272 7.62 -31.09 12.65
N ILE A 273 8.56 -30.20 12.34
CA ILE A 273 9.93 -30.19 12.82
C ILE A 273 10.15 -28.86 13.54
N VAL A 274 10.67 -28.91 14.76
CA VAL A 274 10.86 -27.73 15.60
C VAL A 274 11.80 -26.73 14.91
N GLY A 275 11.27 -25.56 14.55
CA GLY A 275 12.03 -24.50 13.91
C GLY A 275 12.23 -24.64 12.39
N ASP A 276 11.53 -25.57 11.71
CA ASP A 276 11.58 -25.68 10.24
C ASP A 276 10.37 -24.99 9.59
N THR A 277 10.60 -23.88 8.89
CA THR A 277 9.57 -23.11 8.17
C THR A 277 9.44 -23.51 6.70
N ARG A 278 10.09 -24.58 6.25
CA ARG A 278 10.12 -25.00 4.84
C ARG A 278 8.93 -25.88 4.42
N GLY A 279 8.14 -26.35 5.38
CA GLY A 279 6.96 -27.19 5.15
C GLY A 279 5.64 -26.45 5.26
N GLU A 280 4.68 -26.75 4.38
CA GLU A 280 3.32 -26.20 4.43
C GLU A 280 2.31 -27.22 4.99
N PHE A 281 1.50 -26.79 5.96
CA PHE A 281 0.44 -27.61 6.54
C PHE A 281 -0.81 -27.60 5.66
N ILE A 282 -1.22 -28.77 5.16
CA ILE A 282 -2.44 -28.94 4.36
C ILE A 282 -3.54 -29.50 5.25
N ILE A 283 -4.69 -28.80 5.26
CA ILE A 283 -5.92 -29.31 5.87
C ILE A 283 -6.65 -30.18 4.83
N ASP A 284 -6.94 -31.43 5.20
CA ASP A 284 -7.69 -32.34 4.32
C ASP A 284 -9.08 -31.78 3.97
N SER A 285 -9.54 -32.13 2.77
CA SER A 285 -10.83 -31.66 2.22
C SER A 285 -12.05 -32.05 3.07
N SER A 286 -11.98 -33.18 3.78
CA SER A 286 -13.03 -33.63 4.71
C SER A 286 -13.09 -32.74 5.96
N GLN A 287 -11.94 -32.43 6.55
CA GLN A 287 -11.85 -31.53 7.71
C GLN A 287 -12.18 -30.08 7.35
N ARG A 288 -11.86 -29.64 6.12
CA ARG A 288 -12.34 -28.35 5.59
C ARG A 288 -13.86 -28.29 5.56
N SER A 289 -14.52 -29.38 5.19
CA SER A 289 -15.98 -29.44 5.14
C SER A 289 -16.60 -29.37 6.53
N GLU A 290 -16.08 -30.13 7.51
CA GLU A 290 -16.57 -30.09 8.89
C GLU A 290 -16.35 -28.74 9.58
N ILE A 291 -15.20 -28.09 9.33
CA ILE A 291 -14.91 -26.74 9.82
C ILE A 291 -15.85 -25.74 9.13
N THR A 292 -16.05 -25.87 7.81
CA THR A 292 -16.97 -25.01 7.06
C THR A 292 -18.42 -25.21 7.52
N GLU A 293 -18.82 -26.43 7.86
CA GLU A 293 -20.17 -26.77 8.33
C GLU A 293 -20.40 -26.29 9.77
N SER A 294 -19.42 -26.46 10.67
CA SER A 294 -19.45 -25.91 12.04
C SER A 294 -19.42 -24.39 12.06
N LEU A 295 -18.68 -23.78 11.14
CA LEU A 295 -18.60 -22.32 10.99
C LEU A 295 -19.72 -21.78 10.08
N MET A 296 -20.52 -22.64 9.44
CA MET A 296 -21.56 -22.21 8.47
C MET A 296 -22.60 -21.30 9.11
N HIS A 297 -22.90 -21.52 10.39
CA HIS A 297 -23.78 -20.67 11.19
C HIS A 297 -23.17 -19.28 11.46
N LEU A 298 -21.84 -19.16 11.45
CA LEU A 298 -21.10 -17.90 11.59
C LEU A 298 -20.81 -17.23 10.25
N THR A 299 -20.82 -18.00 9.15
CA THR A 299 -20.60 -17.52 7.78
C THR A 299 -21.89 -17.46 6.96
N SER A 300 -23.06 -17.49 7.59
CA SER A 300 -24.32 -17.45 6.84
C SER A 300 -24.43 -16.14 6.05
N GLU A 301 -24.35 -16.24 4.72
CA GLU A 301 -24.63 -15.15 3.77
C GLU A 301 -26.13 -14.81 3.67
N VAL A 302 -26.98 -15.42 4.53
CA VAL A 302 -28.41 -15.14 4.57
C VAL A 302 -28.67 -13.98 5.54
N MET A 303 -28.50 -12.76 5.05
CA MET A 303 -29.22 -11.63 5.63
C MET A 303 -30.72 -11.88 5.49
N ASN A 304 -31.43 -11.87 6.63
CA ASN A 304 -32.90 -11.80 6.73
C ASN A 304 -33.72 -13.00 6.21
N PRO A 305 -34.02 -13.99 7.08
CA PRO A 305 -35.23 -14.78 6.94
C PRO A 305 -36.40 -14.01 7.54
N ASN A 306 -37.32 -13.58 6.67
CA ASN A 306 -38.73 -13.20 6.93
C ASN A 306 -39.07 -11.69 6.86
N PRO A 307 -39.66 -11.19 5.75
CA PRO A 307 -40.08 -9.79 5.58
C PRO A 307 -41.33 -9.39 6.38
N GLU A 308 -41.89 -10.28 7.21
CA GLU A 308 -43.10 -10.01 8.01
C GLU A 308 -42.85 -9.87 9.52
N LYS A 309 -41.60 -9.84 10.00
CA LYS A 309 -41.30 -9.56 11.43
C LYS A 309 -41.18 -8.05 11.67
N GLU A 310 -42.01 -7.54 12.57
CA GLU A 310 -42.21 -6.11 12.94
C GLU A 310 -41.01 -5.40 13.62
N SER A 311 -39.76 -5.80 13.38
CA SER A 311 -38.59 -5.03 13.85
C SER A 311 -37.32 -5.41 13.08
N PRO A 312 -36.94 -4.67 12.02
CA PRO A 312 -35.61 -4.83 11.45
C PRO A 312 -34.57 -4.27 12.44
N PRO A 313 -33.55 -5.04 12.86
CA PRO A 313 -32.41 -4.48 13.57
C PRO A 313 -31.58 -3.68 12.56
N CYS A 314 -31.50 -2.37 12.75
CA CYS A 314 -30.77 -1.38 11.95
C CYS A 314 -31.09 -1.38 10.45
N ASN A 315 -31.71 -0.29 10.01
CA ASN A 315 -31.91 0.03 8.62
C ASN A 315 -30.55 0.17 7.91
N ALA A 316 -30.22 -0.71 6.96
CA ALA A 316 -29.00 -0.59 6.16
C ALA A 316 -28.99 0.69 5.29
N GLN A 317 -30.12 1.37 5.11
CA GLN A 317 -30.20 2.68 4.45
C GLN A 317 -29.85 3.85 5.40
N GLU A 318 -29.64 3.58 6.70
CA GLU A 318 -29.13 4.55 7.68
C GLU A 318 -27.60 4.42 7.88
N LEU A 319 -26.95 3.44 7.25
CA LEU A 319 -25.49 3.35 7.24
C LEU A 319 -24.93 4.38 6.25
N GLU A 320 -24.14 5.32 6.77
CA GLU A 320 -23.41 6.27 5.93
C GLU A 320 -22.16 5.58 5.34
N GLU A 321 -21.56 6.17 4.29
CA GLU A 321 -20.29 5.66 3.72
C GLU A 321 -19.16 5.57 4.77
N CYS A 322 -19.30 6.27 5.89
CA CYS A 322 -18.39 6.22 7.04
C CYS A 322 -18.61 5.00 7.96
N ASP A 323 -19.70 4.25 7.82
CA ASP A 323 -20.00 3.06 8.62
C ASP A 323 -19.63 1.76 7.92
N ALA A 324 -19.11 1.84 6.69
CA ALA A 324 -18.55 0.71 5.98
C ALA A 324 -17.29 0.20 6.71
N PHE A 325 -17.33 -1.03 7.20
CA PHE A 325 -16.17 -1.69 7.78
C PHE A 325 -15.16 -2.01 6.67
N LEU A 326 -14.02 -1.34 6.67
CA LEU A 326 -12.96 -1.52 5.68
C LEU A 326 -12.07 -2.69 6.12
N GLU A 327 -11.96 -3.73 5.30
CA GLU A 327 -11.06 -4.87 5.56
C GLU A 327 -9.57 -4.48 5.58
N ASP A 328 -9.21 -3.39 4.89
CA ASP A 328 -7.84 -2.89 4.80
C ASP A 328 -7.60 -1.71 5.77
N SER A 329 -6.61 -1.84 6.67
CA SER A 329 -6.13 -0.72 7.48
C SER A 329 -5.29 0.25 6.64
N ALA A 330 -5.58 1.54 6.69
CA ALA A 330 -4.77 2.56 6.02
C ALA A 330 -3.41 2.74 6.72
N SER A 331 -2.38 3.03 5.93
CA SER A 331 -1.04 3.35 6.43
C SER A 331 -0.64 4.76 6.02
N LEU A 332 -0.03 5.49 6.95
CA LEU A 332 0.61 6.78 6.73
C LEU A 332 2.11 6.57 6.56
N CYS A 333 2.64 6.96 5.41
CA CYS A 333 4.04 6.80 5.06
C CYS A 333 4.69 8.15 4.77
N ARG A 334 5.87 8.40 5.35
CA ARG A 334 6.73 9.55 5.01
C ARG A 334 7.88 9.09 4.12
N PHE A 335 7.94 9.62 2.91
CA PHE A 335 8.96 9.37 1.92
C PHE A 335 9.99 10.50 1.92
N ASP A 336 11.26 10.16 2.01
CA ASP A 336 12.36 11.13 1.91
C ASP A 336 12.70 11.42 0.45
N GLY A 337 12.81 12.69 0.10
CA GLY A 337 13.06 13.16 -1.25
C GLY A 337 14.51 13.04 -1.70
N ASP A 338 15.46 12.87 -0.80
CA ASP A 338 16.88 12.74 -1.15
C ASP A 338 17.31 11.29 -1.16
N THR A 339 16.95 10.51 -0.14
CA THR A 339 17.28 9.08 -0.08
C THR A 339 16.32 8.20 -0.87
N LEU A 340 15.16 8.72 -1.29
CA LEU A 340 14.09 7.96 -1.97
C LEU A 340 13.64 6.71 -1.18
N LYS A 341 13.73 6.78 0.15
CA LYS A 341 13.35 5.68 1.05
C LYS A 341 12.18 6.11 1.93
N VAL A 342 11.39 5.14 2.35
CA VAL A 342 10.36 5.36 3.36
C VAL A 342 11.06 5.48 4.71
N THR A 343 10.85 6.61 5.39
CA THR A 343 11.47 6.89 6.69
C THR A 343 10.55 6.51 7.84
N HIS A 344 9.25 6.73 7.68
CA HIS A 344 8.24 6.44 8.70
C HIS A 344 7.08 5.69 8.06
N VAL A 345 6.63 4.62 8.71
CA VAL A 345 5.43 3.86 8.34
C VAL A 345 4.60 3.71 9.60
N ILE A 346 3.41 4.30 9.58
CA ILE A 346 2.48 4.32 10.71
C ILE A 346 1.21 3.63 10.25
N ASN A 347 0.81 2.58 10.96
CA ASN A 347 -0.48 1.94 10.72
C ASN A 347 -1.57 2.75 11.44
N LEU A 348 -2.58 3.22 10.71
CA LEU A 348 -3.71 3.97 11.28
C LEU A 348 -4.73 3.03 11.94
N GLY A 349 -4.52 1.72 11.86
CA GLY A 349 -5.39 0.70 12.45
C GLY A 349 -6.76 0.69 11.79
N SER A 350 -7.80 0.59 12.61
CA SER A 350 -9.21 0.70 12.20
C SER A 350 -9.71 2.14 12.12
N ASN A 351 -8.85 3.15 12.31
CA ASN A 351 -9.26 4.55 12.26
C ASN A 351 -9.43 4.97 10.80
N GLN A 352 -10.68 5.18 10.39
CA GLN A 352 -11.01 5.59 9.04
C GLN A 352 -10.53 7.01 8.76
N TYR A 353 -9.95 7.24 7.59
CA TYR A 353 -9.67 8.58 7.11
C TYR A 353 -10.97 9.27 6.68
N LEU A 354 -11.24 10.48 7.18
CA LEU A 354 -12.46 11.22 6.90
C LEU A 354 -12.23 12.33 5.86
N PHE A 355 -11.33 13.27 6.15
CA PHE A 355 -11.04 14.41 5.26
C PHE A 355 -9.68 15.03 5.58
N SER A 356 -9.25 15.94 4.70
CA SER A 356 -8.12 16.85 4.97
C SER A 356 -8.51 18.30 4.82
N VAL A 357 -7.83 19.16 5.59
CA VAL A 357 -8.10 20.60 5.63
C VAL A 357 -6.80 21.37 5.82
N VAL A 358 -6.69 22.52 5.17
CA VAL A 358 -5.56 23.44 5.34
C VAL A 358 -5.94 24.46 6.42
N VAL A 359 -5.29 24.42 7.58
CA VAL A 359 -5.49 25.36 8.69
C VAL A 359 -4.51 26.53 8.60
N ASP A 360 -3.20 26.27 8.53
CA ASP A 360 -2.18 27.27 8.19
C ASP A 360 -1.60 26.95 6.80
N PRO A 361 -1.65 27.89 5.82
CA PRO A 361 -1.03 27.71 4.51
C PRO A 361 0.49 27.49 4.50
N ARG A 362 1.18 27.69 5.62
CA ARG A 362 2.62 27.46 5.79
C ARG A 362 2.94 26.04 6.24
N GLU A 363 1.97 25.36 6.83
CA GLU A 363 2.11 23.99 7.34
C GLU A 363 1.49 22.99 6.35
N MET A 364 1.70 21.71 6.61
CA MET A 364 1.06 20.67 5.82
C MET A 364 -0.45 20.65 6.08
N PRO A 365 -1.29 20.23 5.11
CA PRO A 365 -2.71 20.04 5.36
C PRO A 365 -2.92 19.03 6.50
N CYS A 366 -3.79 19.36 7.44
CA CYS A 366 -4.20 18.45 8.49
C CYS A 366 -5.00 17.30 7.88
N PHE A 367 -4.93 16.12 8.49
CA PHE A 367 -5.83 15.01 8.17
C PHE A 367 -6.68 14.63 9.37
N CYS A 368 -7.92 14.26 9.11
CA CYS A 368 -8.90 13.90 10.11
C CYS A 368 -9.15 12.39 10.10
N LEU A 369 -9.01 11.75 11.25
CA LEU A 369 -9.27 10.33 11.43
C LEU A 369 -10.47 10.13 12.36
N ARG A 370 -11.33 9.16 12.05
CA ARG A 370 -12.37 8.68 12.95
C ARG A 370 -11.72 7.93 14.09
N HIS A 371 -12.05 8.30 15.32
CA HIS A 371 -11.66 7.60 16.53
C HIS A 371 -12.93 7.27 17.33
N ASP A 372 -13.36 6.02 17.26
CA ASP A 372 -14.66 5.56 17.76
C ASP A 372 -15.83 6.33 17.13
N VAL A 373 -16.48 7.19 17.90
CA VAL A 373 -17.60 8.03 17.45
C VAL A 373 -17.10 9.42 17.05
N ASP A 374 -15.97 9.88 17.58
CA ASP A 374 -15.47 11.22 17.37
C ASP A 374 -14.48 11.29 16.20
N ALA A 375 -14.15 12.49 15.75
CA ALA A 375 -13.14 12.71 14.72
C ALA A 375 -11.98 13.56 15.26
N LEU A 376 -10.76 13.07 15.09
CA LEU A 376 -9.54 13.73 15.58
C LEU A 376 -8.78 14.33 14.39
N LEU A 377 -8.47 15.62 14.51
CA LEU A 377 -7.70 16.37 13.52
C LEU A 377 -6.22 16.40 13.92
N TRP A 378 -5.38 15.91 13.01
CA TRP A 378 -3.94 15.79 13.21
C TRP A 378 -3.19 16.76 12.29
N GLN A 379 -2.28 17.55 12.86
CA GLN A 379 -1.36 18.42 12.16
C GLN A 379 0.00 17.73 12.03
N PRO A 380 0.48 17.51 10.79
CA PRO A 380 1.84 17.06 10.56
C PRO A 380 2.85 18.20 10.72
N HIS A 381 3.90 17.96 11.51
CA HIS A 381 5.04 18.85 11.76
C HIS A 381 6.33 18.23 11.25
N SER A 382 6.72 18.56 10.02
CA SER A 382 7.92 17.99 9.38
C SER A 382 9.24 18.45 10.02
N ASP A 383 9.22 19.57 10.74
CA ASP A 383 10.37 20.17 11.43
C ASP A 383 10.65 19.54 12.80
N GLN A 384 9.71 18.77 13.35
CA GLN A 384 9.82 18.11 14.65
C GLN A 384 9.76 16.58 14.51
N PRO A 385 10.86 15.91 14.13
CA PRO A 385 10.84 14.47 13.86
C PRO A 385 10.44 13.62 15.07
N GLU A 386 10.70 14.07 16.30
CA GLU A 386 10.28 13.37 17.52
C GLU A 386 8.79 13.56 17.85
N ASN A 387 8.17 14.67 17.42
CA ASN A 387 6.77 15.03 17.66
C ASN A 387 6.08 15.43 16.35
N MET A 388 6.19 14.56 15.35
CA MET A 388 5.73 14.85 13.99
C MET A 388 4.21 15.01 13.88
N TRP A 389 3.45 14.56 14.89
CA TRP A 389 1.99 14.55 14.86
C TRP A 389 1.44 15.26 16.08
N GLU A 390 0.76 16.38 15.85
CA GLU A 390 0.05 17.10 16.89
C GLU A 390 -1.46 16.92 16.70
N HIS A 391 -2.15 16.51 17.75
CA HIS A 391 -3.61 16.56 17.77
C HIS A 391 -4.06 17.99 18.09
N ILE A 392 -4.73 18.63 17.15
CA ILE A 392 -5.08 20.06 17.24
C ILE A 392 -6.57 20.32 17.53
N ALA A 393 -7.46 19.39 17.19
CA ALA A 393 -8.89 19.53 17.41
C ALA A 393 -9.63 18.19 17.42
N THR A 394 -10.69 18.10 18.22
CA THR A 394 -11.64 17.00 18.23
C THR A 394 -13.01 17.50 17.78
N PHE A 395 -13.62 16.80 16.83
CA PHE A 395 -15.02 16.97 16.46
C PHE A 395 -15.83 15.89 17.17
N ASN A 396 -16.58 16.28 18.20
CA ASN A 396 -17.43 15.36 18.92
C ASN A 396 -18.65 15.01 18.07
N ALA A 397 -18.99 13.73 17.96
CA ALA A 397 -20.18 13.33 17.18
C ALA A 397 -21.51 13.79 17.79
N LEU A 398 -21.53 14.10 19.09
CA LEU A 398 -22.74 14.51 19.81
C LEU A 398 -22.96 16.04 19.84
N GLY A 399 -22.10 16.82 19.20
CA GLY A 399 -22.19 18.29 19.14
C GLY A 399 -21.54 19.01 20.31
#